data_AF-A0A198YL42-F1
#
_entry.id   AF-A0A198YL42-F1
#
_cell.length_a   1.000
_cell.length_b   1.000
_cell.length_c   1.000
_cell.angle_alpha   90.00
_cell.angle_beta   90.00
_cell.angle_gamma   90.00
#
_symmetry.space_group_name_H-M   'P 1'
#
loop_
_entity.id
_entity.type
_entity.pdbx_description
1 polymer ?
#
loop_
_entity_poly.entity_id
_entity_poly.type
_entity_poly.pdbx_seq_one_letter_code
_entity_poly.pdbx_strand_id
1 'polypeptide(L)'
;MASDRMDGKTDSGDPRFEILIVGMNGDLRGKQLPPGTEDKVWAGDIRLPTSTQSLDIWGDDNDDITGLSLTIGDPDGKVIPDRRSLAPMPWAPEGSMQVLATMHEFDGSPSFMDPRAILASVVERYAARGLTPVVATELEFYVTSGDWRETGRPCPPGSLTYRGEPNGFQLYDMSAVDALDGYLQTLRAYAKAQDLPADATTAEFGPGQFEVNLLHRADALAAADDCLYLKRIAEQAARRHGLKSTCMAKPYSEHAGSGLHVHASIIDGQGRNILDAKGGEPKLLKSVTAGLLNTMREAQLIFAPFANSYRRFQPGSFAPVDLTWGSGHRGTAIRIPDKDGPAARIEHRVAGADANPYLLLAAILGGMLTGLDGELDPGEETTPSHIPVNTARLTHDFLSAVEIFRTSPFIADIFGARYQALYGDTKRKEALAHLRTVSDFDYRTYLPRL
;
A
#
# COMPACT_ATOMS: atom_id res chain seq x y z
N MET A 1 1.02 4.11 -45.67
CA MET A 1 0.66 5.47 -45.23
C MET A 1 -0.77 5.44 -44.72
N ALA A 2 -0.92 5.39 -43.40
CA ALA A 2 -2.09 5.83 -42.64
C ALA A 2 -1.64 5.73 -41.18
N SER A 3 -0.78 6.67 -40.80
CA SER A 3 -0.46 6.93 -39.40
C SER A 3 -1.68 7.61 -38.80
N ASP A 4 -2.58 6.83 -38.20
CA ASP A 4 -3.54 7.43 -37.28
C ASP A 4 -2.77 7.87 -36.04
N ARG A 5 -2.51 9.17 -36.00
CA ARG A 5 -2.20 9.89 -34.78
C ARG A 5 -3.35 9.64 -33.82
N MET A 6 -3.13 8.80 -32.81
CA MET A 6 -3.92 8.87 -31.58
C MET A 6 -3.53 10.14 -30.84
N ASP A 7 -3.99 11.28 -31.37
CA ASP A 7 -3.97 12.53 -30.64
C ASP A 7 -4.78 12.34 -29.35
N GLY A 8 -4.18 12.72 -28.23
CA GLY A 8 -4.75 12.61 -26.89
C GLY A 8 -5.97 13.50 -26.69
N LYS A 9 -7.11 13.10 -27.24
CA LYS A 9 -8.39 13.71 -26.90
C LYS A 9 -8.76 13.29 -25.49
N THR A 10 -8.70 14.26 -24.58
CA THR A 10 -9.46 14.28 -23.33
C THR A 10 -10.93 13.94 -23.61
N ASP A 11 -11.54 13.16 -22.72
CA ASP A 11 -12.96 12.80 -22.77
C ASP A 11 -13.82 14.07 -22.99
N SER A 12 -14.74 14.05 -23.96
CA SER A 12 -15.45 15.25 -24.45
C SER A 12 -16.63 15.64 -23.53
N GLY A 13 -16.34 15.88 -22.25
CA GLY A 13 -17.31 16.27 -21.23
C GLY A 13 -16.88 17.53 -20.46
N ASP A 14 -17.75 17.98 -19.55
CA ASP A 14 -17.42 19.08 -18.65
C ASP A 14 -16.36 18.65 -17.62
N PRO A 15 -15.49 19.57 -17.15
CA PRO A 15 -14.57 19.29 -16.07
C PRO A 15 -15.31 18.82 -14.82
N ARG A 16 -14.63 18.07 -13.97
CA ARG A 16 -15.22 17.58 -12.71
C ARG A 16 -14.25 17.66 -11.56
N PHE A 17 -14.79 17.78 -10.37
CA PHE A 17 -14.03 17.80 -9.13
C PHE A 17 -14.36 16.55 -8.30
N GLU A 18 -13.35 15.76 -7.93
CA GLU A 18 -13.51 14.58 -7.09
C GLU A 18 -12.97 14.85 -5.68
N ILE A 19 -13.81 14.68 -4.66
CA ILE A 19 -13.38 14.68 -3.26
C ILE A 19 -13.43 13.24 -2.75
N LEU A 20 -12.29 12.76 -2.25
CA LEU A 20 -12.06 11.34 -2.00
C LEU A 20 -11.59 11.13 -0.55
N ILE A 21 -12.17 10.16 0.12
CA ILE A 21 -11.66 9.57 1.35
C ILE A 21 -11.02 8.22 1.04
N VAL A 22 -10.14 7.77 1.93
CA VAL A 22 -9.45 6.48 1.80
C VAL A 22 -10.12 5.48 2.73
N GLY A 23 -10.66 4.41 2.17
CA GLY A 23 -11.22 3.30 2.95
C GLY A 23 -10.13 2.45 3.61
N MET A 24 -10.49 1.62 4.59
CA MET A 24 -9.54 0.77 5.29
C MET A 24 -8.77 -0.19 4.35
N ASN A 25 -9.36 -0.55 3.22
CA ASN A 25 -8.77 -1.42 2.20
C ASN A 25 -7.84 -0.70 1.22
N GLY A 26 -7.58 0.60 1.42
CA GLY A 26 -6.80 1.43 0.51
C GLY A 26 -7.56 1.80 -0.76
N ASP A 27 -8.88 1.60 -0.78
CA ASP A 27 -9.76 2.01 -1.86
C ASP A 27 -10.18 3.48 -1.72
N LEU A 28 -10.48 4.11 -2.86
CA LEU A 28 -10.93 5.50 -2.91
C LEU A 28 -12.45 5.53 -2.98
N ARG A 29 -13.07 6.20 -2.00
CA ARG A 29 -14.52 6.45 -1.95
C ARG A 29 -14.76 7.95 -1.93
N GLY A 30 -15.84 8.42 -2.53
CA GLY A 30 -16.05 9.85 -2.60
C GLY A 30 -17.18 10.29 -3.50
N LYS A 31 -17.20 11.59 -3.80
CA LYS A 31 -18.17 12.21 -4.68
C LYS A 31 -17.47 12.84 -5.87
N GLN A 32 -18.04 12.61 -7.04
CA GLN A 32 -17.80 13.41 -8.22
C GLN A 32 -18.77 14.59 -8.18
N LEU A 33 -18.24 15.80 -8.29
CA LEU A 33 -18.99 17.03 -8.18
C LEU A 33 -18.93 17.79 -9.51
N PRO A 34 -20.03 18.48 -9.90
CA PRO A 34 -20.05 19.30 -11.10
C PRO A 34 -19.12 20.52 -10.96
N PRO A 35 -18.74 21.17 -12.07
CA PRO A 35 -18.00 22.43 -12.05
C PRO A 35 -18.67 23.48 -11.14
N GLY A 36 -17.87 24.32 -10.48
CA GLY A 36 -18.37 25.44 -9.66
C GLY A 36 -18.81 25.03 -8.25
N THR A 37 -18.49 23.81 -7.82
CA THR A 37 -18.77 23.32 -6.46
C THR A 37 -17.55 23.35 -5.53
N GLU A 38 -16.43 23.87 -6.02
CA GLU A 38 -15.15 23.92 -5.31
C GLU A 38 -15.27 24.71 -4.00
N ASP A 39 -16.04 25.81 -3.98
CA ASP A 39 -16.25 26.59 -2.76
C ASP A 39 -16.89 25.75 -1.64
N LYS A 40 -17.82 24.85 -1.98
CA LYS A 40 -18.44 23.92 -1.01
C LYS A 40 -17.46 22.86 -0.53
N VAL A 41 -16.60 22.37 -1.43
CA VAL A 41 -15.51 21.45 -1.07
C VAL A 41 -14.63 22.11 -0.03
N TRP A 42 -14.11 23.30 -0.33
CA TRP A 42 -13.17 24.01 0.54
C TRP A 42 -13.79 24.57 1.82
N ALA A 43 -15.10 24.81 1.84
CA ALA A 43 -15.84 25.13 3.06
C ALA A 43 -16.04 23.91 3.99
N GLY A 44 -15.74 22.69 3.53
CA GLY A 44 -16.01 21.47 4.29
C GLY A 44 -17.49 21.14 4.38
N ASP A 45 -18.28 21.52 3.36
CA ASP A 45 -19.74 21.30 3.30
C ASP A 45 -20.10 19.97 2.66
N ILE A 46 -19.11 19.23 2.15
CA ILE A 46 -19.35 17.89 1.61
C ILE A 46 -19.57 16.92 2.76
N ARG A 47 -20.57 16.05 2.55
CA ARG A 47 -20.97 14.99 3.47
C ARG A 47 -20.87 13.64 2.79
N LEU A 48 -20.51 12.62 3.55
CA LEU A 48 -20.59 11.22 3.15
C LEU A 48 -21.16 10.42 4.32
N PRO A 49 -21.94 9.35 4.07
CA PRO A 49 -22.41 8.48 5.14
C PRO A 49 -21.22 7.88 5.90
N THR A 50 -21.29 7.86 7.22
CA THR A 50 -20.17 7.46 8.09
C THR A 50 -19.75 6.01 7.83
N SER A 51 -20.69 5.14 7.46
CA SER A 51 -20.42 3.74 7.08
C SER A 51 -19.42 3.58 5.91
N THR A 52 -19.21 4.62 5.11
CA THR A 52 -18.26 4.60 3.99
C THR A 52 -16.82 4.28 4.45
N GLN A 53 -16.50 4.48 5.73
CA GLN A 53 -15.19 4.17 6.30
C GLN A 53 -15.08 2.74 6.85
N SER A 54 -16.20 2.04 7.06
CA SER A 54 -16.24 0.71 7.68
C SER A 54 -16.43 -0.43 6.68
N LEU A 55 -16.32 -0.17 5.38
CA LEU A 55 -16.61 -1.17 4.35
C LEU A 55 -15.61 -2.34 4.35
N ASP A 56 -16.11 -3.57 4.22
CA ASP A 56 -15.25 -4.72 3.93
C ASP A 56 -14.74 -4.71 2.47
N ILE A 57 -13.91 -5.69 2.10
CA ILE A 57 -13.33 -5.79 0.76
C ILE A 57 -14.37 -5.91 -0.38
N TRP A 58 -15.59 -6.35 -0.08
CA TRP A 58 -16.68 -6.45 -1.06
C TRP A 58 -17.58 -5.21 -1.08
N GLY A 59 -17.39 -4.27 -0.15
CA GLY A 59 -18.19 -3.05 -0.03
C GLY A 59 -19.44 -3.21 0.83
N ASP A 60 -19.52 -4.26 1.66
CA ASP A 60 -20.55 -4.39 2.70
C ASP A 60 -20.25 -3.39 3.83
N ASP A 61 -21.29 -2.71 4.32
CA ASP A 61 -21.18 -1.63 5.31
C ASP A 61 -20.85 -2.10 6.74
N ASN A 62 -20.93 -3.42 6.97
CA ASN A 62 -20.72 -4.06 8.25
C ASN A 62 -21.63 -3.50 9.34
N ASP A 63 -22.91 -3.25 9.05
CA ASP A 63 -23.88 -2.83 10.08
C ASP A 63 -23.98 -3.84 11.24
N ASP A 64 -23.76 -5.13 10.96
CA ASP A 64 -23.72 -6.19 11.97
C ASP A 64 -22.55 -6.08 12.96
N ILE A 65 -21.47 -5.38 12.57
CA ILE A 65 -20.29 -5.12 13.40
C ILE A 65 -20.35 -3.72 14.00
N THR A 66 -20.75 -2.72 13.21
CA THR A 66 -20.61 -1.30 13.56
C THR A 66 -21.89 -0.69 14.13
N GLY A 67 -23.05 -1.19 13.73
CA GLY A 67 -24.35 -0.59 14.00
C GLY A 67 -24.52 0.83 13.45
N LEU A 68 -23.72 1.23 12.45
CA LEU A 68 -23.73 2.60 11.91
C LEU A 68 -24.76 2.81 10.81
N SER A 69 -25.04 1.80 9.99
CA SER A 69 -25.86 1.90 8.79
C SER A 69 -27.35 1.84 9.15
N LEU A 70 -28.08 0.78 8.77
CA LEU A 70 -29.51 0.66 9.03
C LEU A 70 -29.87 0.71 10.52
N THR A 71 -28.96 0.32 11.41
CA THR A 71 -29.18 0.32 12.87
C THR A 71 -29.41 1.72 13.44
N ILE A 72 -28.70 2.75 12.97
CA ILE A 72 -28.89 4.15 13.43
C ILE A 72 -29.22 5.15 12.31
N GLY A 73 -29.34 4.69 11.07
CA GLY A 73 -29.71 5.49 9.90
C GLY A 73 -28.55 6.16 9.18
N ASP A 74 -27.32 5.66 9.33
CA ASP A 74 -26.09 6.10 8.63
C ASP A 74 -25.87 7.62 8.62
N PRO A 75 -25.60 8.23 9.79
CA PRO A 75 -25.38 9.66 9.88
C PRO A 75 -24.26 10.12 8.95
N ASP A 76 -24.46 11.29 8.34
CA ASP A 76 -23.47 11.92 7.47
C ASP A 76 -22.29 12.50 8.27
N GLY A 77 -21.08 12.04 7.96
CA GLY A 77 -19.82 12.61 8.44
C GLY A 77 -19.40 13.82 7.61
N LYS A 78 -18.64 14.76 8.23
CA LYS A 78 -18.08 15.91 7.51
C LYS A 78 -16.80 15.52 6.80
N VAL A 79 -16.69 15.83 5.52
CA VAL A 79 -15.51 15.49 4.72
C VAL A 79 -14.67 16.76 4.52
N ILE A 80 -13.50 16.80 5.13
CA ILE A 80 -12.61 17.96 5.15
C ILE A 80 -11.46 17.74 4.16
N PRO A 81 -11.38 18.50 3.05
CA PRO A 81 -10.36 18.29 2.04
C PRO A 81 -8.99 18.82 2.48
N ASP A 82 -7.93 18.14 2.04
CA ASP A 82 -6.55 18.59 2.25
C ASP A 82 -6.00 19.20 0.95
N ARG A 83 -5.83 20.53 0.94
CA ARG A 83 -5.29 21.26 -0.22
C ARG A 83 -3.93 20.76 -0.70
N ARG A 84 -3.12 20.16 0.18
CA ARG A 84 -1.80 19.62 -0.18
C ARG A 84 -1.88 18.39 -1.08
N SER A 85 -3.03 17.72 -1.10
CA SER A 85 -3.30 16.54 -1.93
C SER A 85 -4.02 16.87 -3.25
N LEU A 86 -4.29 18.15 -3.55
CA LEU A 86 -5.00 18.53 -4.77
C LEU A 86 -4.17 18.16 -6.01
N ALA A 87 -4.74 17.35 -6.90
CA ALA A 87 -4.06 16.87 -8.10
C ALA A 87 -4.98 16.88 -9.33
N PRO A 88 -4.46 17.15 -10.55
CA PRO A 88 -5.25 17.02 -11.76
C PRO A 88 -5.57 15.56 -12.08
N MET A 89 -6.58 15.34 -12.93
CA MET A 89 -6.95 14.03 -13.46
C MET A 89 -6.71 13.96 -14.98
N PRO A 90 -5.50 13.63 -15.45
CA PRO A 90 -5.14 13.70 -16.88
C PRO A 90 -5.90 12.71 -17.78
N TRP A 91 -6.59 11.74 -17.20
CA TRP A 91 -7.48 10.79 -17.90
C TRP A 91 -8.93 11.29 -18.01
N ALA A 92 -9.27 12.41 -17.35
CA ALA A 92 -10.61 13.01 -17.34
C ALA A 92 -10.66 14.24 -18.27
N PRO A 93 -11.83 14.87 -18.47
CA PRO A 93 -11.92 16.12 -19.23
C PRO A 93 -10.96 17.20 -18.71
N GLU A 94 -10.46 18.05 -19.60
CA GLU A 94 -9.49 19.10 -19.26
C GLU A 94 -10.01 19.99 -18.12
N GLY A 95 -9.15 20.28 -17.14
CA GLY A 95 -9.51 21.03 -15.94
C GLY A 95 -10.10 20.19 -14.79
N SER A 96 -10.26 18.88 -14.97
CA SER A 96 -10.73 18.01 -13.88
C SER A 96 -9.67 17.82 -12.79
N MET A 97 -10.12 17.89 -11.53
CA MET A 97 -9.27 17.82 -10.33
C MET A 97 -9.78 16.76 -9.35
N GLN A 98 -8.88 16.24 -8.51
CA GLN A 98 -9.19 15.40 -7.36
C GLN A 98 -8.48 15.91 -6.11
N VAL A 99 -9.07 15.68 -4.94
CA VAL A 99 -8.46 15.98 -3.65
C VAL A 99 -8.76 14.88 -2.65
N LEU A 100 -7.78 14.53 -1.82
CA LEU A 100 -8.01 13.66 -0.68
C LEU A 100 -8.58 14.46 0.48
N ALA A 101 -9.36 13.78 1.31
CA ALA A 101 -10.04 14.36 2.44
C ALA A 101 -10.03 13.40 3.63
N THR A 102 -10.22 13.96 4.81
CA THR A 102 -10.42 13.22 6.05
C THR A 102 -11.87 13.37 6.48
N MET A 103 -12.49 12.28 6.92
CA MET A 103 -13.81 12.38 7.55
C MET A 103 -13.66 12.79 9.01
N HIS A 104 -14.52 13.68 9.48
CA HIS A 104 -14.56 14.17 10.85
C HIS A 104 -15.87 13.78 11.53
N GLU A 105 -15.77 13.50 12.83
CA GLU A 105 -16.87 13.27 13.75
C GLU A 105 -17.70 14.55 13.96
N PHE A 106 -18.87 14.43 14.60
CA PHE A 106 -19.76 15.57 14.86
C PHE A 106 -19.12 16.66 15.75
N ASP A 107 -18.20 16.28 16.63
CA ASP A 107 -17.44 17.21 17.48
C ASP A 107 -16.29 17.91 16.74
N GLY A 108 -16.07 17.56 15.46
CA GLY A 108 -15.04 18.13 14.60
C GLY A 108 -13.67 17.43 14.71
N SER A 109 -13.52 16.42 15.56
CA SER A 109 -12.30 15.60 15.58
C SER A 109 -12.21 14.71 14.32
N PRO A 110 -11.01 14.37 13.83
CA PRO A 110 -10.85 13.37 12.77
C PRO A 110 -11.46 12.03 13.20
N SER A 111 -12.11 11.32 12.28
CA SER A 111 -12.69 10.03 12.61
C SER A 111 -11.61 9.00 12.96
N PHE A 112 -11.89 8.20 13.99
CA PHE A 112 -11.03 7.10 14.39
C PHE A 112 -10.93 5.99 13.32
N MET A 113 -11.82 5.98 12.32
CA MET A 113 -11.84 5.02 11.23
C MET A 113 -10.99 5.45 10.03
N ASP A 114 -10.53 6.70 10.01
CA ASP A 114 -9.84 7.29 8.86
C ASP A 114 -8.35 6.90 8.82
N PRO A 115 -7.89 6.12 7.82
CA PRO A 115 -6.49 5.71 7.72
C PRO A 115 -5.51 6.89 7.67
N ARG A 116 -5.93 7.99 7.02
CA ARG A 116 -5.10 9.20 6.86
C ARG A 116 -4.96 9.92 8.18
N ALA A 117 -6.03 10.00 8.98
CA ALA A 117 -5.98 10.53 10.35
C ALA A 117 -5.12 9.66 11.29
N ILE A 118 -5.20 8.33 11.17
CA ILE A 118 -4.37 7.41 11.95
C ILE A 118 -2.88 7.68 11.69
N LEU A 119 -2.46 7.74 10.42
CA LEU A 119 -1.07 8.07 10.09
C LEU A 119 -0.67 9.46 10.59
N ALA A 120 -1.54 10.46 10.44
CA ALA A 120 -1.28 11.81 10.94
C ALA A 120 -1.00 11.82 12.46
N SER A 121 -1.77 11.05 13.24
CA SER A 121 -1.56 10.93 14.69
C SER A 121 -0.20 10.31 15.05
N VAL A 122 0.30 9.36 14.26
CA VAL A 122 1.64 8.78 14.44
C VAL A 122 2.71 9.81 14.10
N VAL A 123 2.54 10.57 13.02
CA VAL A 123 3.47 11.66 12.64
C VAL A 123 3.53 12.74 13.72
N GLU A 124 2.42 13.08 14.36
CA GLU A 124 2.40 14.01 15.50
C GLU A 124 3.26 13.53 16.68
N ARG A 125 3.32 12.21 16.94
CA ARG A 125 4.22 11.65 17.98
C ARG A 125 5.70 11.90 17.67
N TYR A 126 6.10 11.90 16.39
CA TYR A 126 7.45 12.30 15.98
C TYR A 126 7.67 13.80 16.12
N ALA A 127 6.70 14.60 15.68
CA ALA A 127 6.78 16.06 15.77
C ALA A 127 6.90 16.54 17.24
N ALA A 128 6.21 15.89 18.17
CA ALA A 128 6.31 16.14 19.61
C ALA A 128 7.73 15.91 20.17
N ARG A 129 8.56 15.12 19.48
CA ARG A 129 9.97 14.86 19.82
C ARG A 129 10.94 15.74 19.02
N GLY A 130 10.43 16.67 18.21
CA GLY A 130 11.23 17.47 17.29
C GLY A 130 11.85 16.65 16.15
N LEU A 131 11.20 15.53 15.78
CA LEU A 131 11.65 14.61 14.75
C LEU A 131 10.71 14.63 13.55
N THR A 132 11.23 14.29 12.38
CA THR A 132 10.45 14.15 11.14
C THR A 132 10.82 12.83 10.46
N PRO A 133 9.88 11.89 10.28
CA PRO A 133 10.14 10.70 9.49
C PRO A 133 10.27 11.08 8.01
N VAL A 134 11.23 10.46 7.34
CA VAL A 134 11.47 10.60 5.90
C VAL A 134 11.23 9.23 5.27
N VAL A 135 10.32 9.18 4.29
CA VAL A 135 9.81 7.92 3.75
C VAL A 135 9.87 7.90 2.22
N ALA A 136 10.21 6.75 1.65
CA ALA A 136 10.05 6.43 0.24
C ALA A 136 9.37 5.06 0.08
N THR A 137 8.64 4.86 -1.01
CA THR A 137 7.98 3.58 -1.30
C THR A 137 8.38 3.06 -2.68
N GLU A 138 8.67 1.77 -2.76
CA GLU A 138 8.86 1.03 -4.01
C GLU A 138 7.58 0.24 -4.29
N LEU A 139 6.79 0.67 -5.27
CA LEU A 139 5.51 0.01 -5.58
C LEU A 139 5.68 -0.93 -6.76
N GLU A 140 5.60 -2.23 -6.48
CA GLU A 140 5.43 -3.24 -7.52
C GLU A 140 3.95 -3.40 -7.89
N PHE A 141 3.68 -3.68 -9.16
CA PHE A 141 2.35 -4.02 -9.66
C PHE A 141 2.47 -4.87 -10.92
N TYR A 142 1.39 -5.57 -11.27
CA TYR A 142 1.29 -6.27 -12.54
C TYR A 142 0.41 -5.50 -13.52
N VAL A 143 0.81 -5.51 -14.79
CA VAL A 143 -0.04 -5.17 -15.92
C VAL A 143 -0.45 -6.47 -16.59
N THR A 144 -1.74 -6.67 -16.78
CA THR A 144 -2.34 -7.86 -17.38
C THR A 144 -3.18 -7.48 -18.60
N SER A 145 -3.58 -8.48 -19.38
CA SER A 145 -4.60 -8.32 -20.41
C SER A 145 -5.92 -7.79 -19.82
N GLY A 146 -6.67 -7.05 -20.62
CA GLY A 146 -7.96 -6.46 -20.22
C GLY A 146 -9.14 -7.43 -20.21
N ASP A 147 -8.98 -8.63 -20.77
CA ASP A 147 -10.00 -9.67 -20.91
C ASP A 147 -10.22 -10.54 -19.66
N TRP A 148 -9.58 -10.20 -18.53
CA TRP A 148 -9.69 -10.94 -17.26
C TRP A 148 -11.13 -11.14 -16.77
N ARG A 149 -12.06 -10.26 -17.17
CA ARG A 149 -13.51 -10.39 -16.86
C ARG A 149 -14.18 -11.53 -17.63
N GLU A 150 -13.70 -11.81 -18.83
CA GLU A 150 -14.22 -12.86 -19.71
C GLU A 150 -13.55 -14.21 -19.40
N THR A 151 -12.24 -14.19 -19.15
CA THR A 151 -11.45 -15.41 -18.87
C THR A 151 -11.53 -15.85 -17.41
N GLY A 152 -11.89 -14.95 -16.49
CA GLY A 152 -11.88 -15.19 -15.05
C GLY A 152 -10.48 -15.35 -14.44
N ARG A 153 -9.41 -15.13 -15.22
CA ARG A 153 -8.02 -15.31 -14.80
C ARG A 153 -7.14 -14.20 -15.35
N PRO A 154 -6.17 -13.67 -14.59
CA PRO A 154 -5.20 -12.74 -15.13
C PRO A 154 -4.32 -13.47 -16.17
N CYS A 155 -4.02 -12.80 -17.28
CA CYS A 155 -3.06 -13.24 -18.29
C CYS A 155 -2.09 -12.09 -18.59
N PRO A 156 -0.79 -12.36 -18.86
CA PRO A 156 0.12 -11.29 -19.25
C PRO A 156 -0.32 -10.61 -20.57
N PRO A 157 0.06 -9.35 -20.79
CA PRO A 157 -0.20 -8.67 -22.06
C PRO A 157 0.37 -9.46 -23.24
N GLY A 158 -0.38 -9.55 -24.34
CA GLY A 158 -0.02 -10.39 -25.50
C GLY A 158 1.37 -10.10 -26.07
N SER A 159 1.84 -8.86 -26.00
CA SER A 159 3.19 -8.43 -26.44
C SER A 159 4.32 -9.02 -25.60
N LEU A 160 4.03 -9.55 -24.41
CA LEU A 160 4.99 -10.23 -23.52
C LEU A 160 4.88 -11.76 -23.59
N THR A 161 4.11 -12.29 -24.54
CA THR A 161 3.84 -13.72 -24.67
C THR A 161 4.19 -14.26 -26.05
N TYR A 162 4.52 -15.55 -26.11
CA TYR A 162 4.60 -16.32 -27.34
C TYR A 162 3.57 -17.44 -27.30
N ARG A 163 2.58 -17.39 -28.21
CA ARG A 163 1.44 -18.33 -28.26
C ARG A 163 0.66 -18.42 -26.94
N GLY A 164 0.55 -17.30 -26.21
CA GLY A 164 -0.17 -17.21 -24.94
C GLY A 164 0.66 -17.61 -23.71
N GLU A 165 1.89 -18.07 -23.89
CA GLU A 165 2.80 -18.40 -22.79
C GLU A 165 3.79 -17.26 -22.53
N PRO A 166 4.13 -16.95 -21.27
CA PRO A 166 5.16 -15.97 -20.94
C PRO A 166 6.54 -16.34 -21.53
N ASN A 167 7.32 -15.34 -21.94
CA ASN A 167 8.68 -15.52 -22.46
C ASN A 167 9.74 -15.84 -21.37
N GLY A 168 9.34 -16.39 -20.22
CA GLY A 168 10.21 -16.65 -19.06
C GLY A 168 10.16 -15.55 -17.99
N PHE A 169 11.31 -15.26 -17.36
CA PHE A 169 11.46 -14.22 -16.34
C PHE A 169 11.88 -12.89 -16.96
N GLN A 170 11.37 -11.78 -16.42
CA GLN A 170 11.47 -10.45 -17.03
C GLN A 170 12.44 -9.50 -16.28
N LEU A 171 13.15 -9.99 -15.26
CA LEU A 171 13.93 -9.14 -14.36
C LEU A 171 14.97 -8.27 -15.12
N TYR A 172 14.83 -6.95 -15.04
CA TYR A 172 15.62 -5.94 -15.76
C TYR A 172 15.61 -6.08 -17.30
N ASP A 173 14.62 -6.76 -17.87
CA ASP A 173 14.51 -6.95 -19.32
C ASP A 173 13.97 -5.70 -20.01
N MET A 174 14.83 -5.02 -20.76
CA MET A 174 14.48 -3.83 -21.54
C MET A 174 13.51 -4.13 -22.67
N SER A 175 13.48 -5.37 -23.20
CA SER A 175 12.52 -5.72 -24.25
C SER A 175 11.08 -5.71 -23.74
N ALA A 176 10.86 -6.01 -22.46
CA ALA A 176 9.55 -5.91 -21.84
C ALA A 176 9.13 -4.46 -21.58
N VAL A 177 10.10 -3.58 -21.26
CA VAL A 177 9.89 -2.13 -21.19
C VAL A 177 9.47 -1.60 -22.56
N ASP A 178 10.20 -1.96 -23.63
CA ASP A 178 9.89 -1.55 -25.00
C ASP A 178 8.52 -2.08 -25.46
N ALA A 179 8.18 -3.32 -25.12
CA ALA A 179 6.91 -3.96 -25.48
C ALA A 179 5.67 -3.30 -24.84
N LEU A 180 5.86 -2.55 -23.75
CA LEU A 180 4.80 -1.81 -23.05
C LEU A 180 5.08 -0.30 -22.97
N ASP A 181 5.95 0.23 -23.82
CA ASP A 181 6.39 1.63 -23.78
C ASP A 181 5.21 2.62 -23.85
N GLY A 182 4.20 2.36 -24.69
CA GLY A 182 3.01 3.22 -24.78
C GLY A 182 2.25 3.37 -23.44
N TYR A 183 2.10 2.27 -22.69
CA TYR A 183 1.54 2.28 -21.35
C TYR A 183 2.45 3.03 -20.37
N LEU A 184 3.75 2.73 -20.38
CA LEU A 184 4.73 3.32 -19.46
C LEU A 184 4.88 4.83 -19.68
N GLN A 185 4.86 5.30 -20.93
CA GLN A 185 4.84 6.74 -21.24
C GLN A 185 3.59 7.43 -20.71
N THR A 186 2.43 6.77 -20.80
CA THR A 186 1.18 7.31 -20.24
C THR A 186 1.24 7.39 -18.72
N LEU A 187 1.76 6.35 -18.06
CA LEU A 187 1.97 6.33 -16.62
C LEU A 187 2.90 7.47 -16.17
N ARG A 188 4.05 7.64 -16.84
CA ARG A 188 5.00 8.74 -16.57
C ARG A 188 4.36 10.12 -16.78
N ALA A 189 3.58 10.29 -17.86
CA ALA A 189 2.87 11.54 -18.12
C ALA A 189 1.84 11.86 -17.02
N TYR A 190 1.11 10.87 -16.53
CA TYR A 190 0.15 11.05 -15.45
C TYR A 190 0.84 11.35 -14.11
N ALA A 191 1.92 10.64 -13.79
CA ALA A 191 2.73 10.90 -12.60
C ALA A 191 3.28 12.33 -12.60
N LYS A 192 3.84 12.77 -13.73
CA LYS A 192 4.33 14.13 -13.92
C LYS A 192 3.22 15.18 -13.77
N ALA A 193 2.05 14.94 -14.32
CA ALA A 193 0.93 15.88 -14.22
C ALA A 193 0.43 16.04 -12.77
N GLN A 194 0.55 14.99 -11.95
CA GLN A 194 0.21 15.03 -10.52
C GLN A 194 1.38 15.40 -9.61
N ASP A 195 2.53 15.80 -10.17
CA ASP A 195 3.76 16.11 -9.43
C ASP A 195 4.20 15.00 -8.47
N LEU A 196 3.94 13.73 -8.86
CA LEU A 196 4.40 12.60 -8.08
C LEU A 196 5.92 12.49 -8.17
N PRO A 197 6.62 12.20 -7.07
CA PRO A 197 8.07 12.03 -7.06
C PRO A 197 8.49 10.66 -7.64
N ALA A 198 7.89 10.25 -8.75
CA ALA A 198 8.17 8.98 -9.42
C ALA A 198 9.50 9.05 -10.18
N ASP A 199 10.37 8.09 -9.91
CA ASP A 199 11.71 7.96 -10.50
C ASP A 199 11.75 6.79 -11.50
N ALA A 200 12.69 5.87 -11.32
CA ALA A 200 12.91 4.75 -12.23
C ALA A 200 11.69 3.83 -12.28
N THR A 201 11.47 3.28 -13.48
CA THR A 201 10.57 2.14 -13.68
C THR A 201 11.39 0.94 -14.07
N THR A 202 11.20 -0.16 -13.35
CA THR A 202 11.96 -1.39 -13.54
C THR A 202 11.03 -2.50 -14.00
N ALA A 203 11.48 -3.29 -14.97
CA ALA A 203 10.87 -4.57 -15.29
C ALA A 203 11.22 -5.58 -14.18
N GLU A 204 10.21 -6.08 -13.48
CA GLU A 204 10.39 -6.99 -12.34
C GLU A 204 10.33 -8.46 -12.77
N PHE A 205 10.44 -9.38 -11.81
CA PHE A 205 10.66 -10.80 -12.08
C PHE A 205 9.54 -11.47 -12.90
N GLY A 206 8.28 -11.14 -12.61
CA GLY A 206 7.11 -11.72 -13.26
C GLY A 206 6.76 -11.09 -14.62
N PRO A 207 6.05 -11.83 -15.49
CA PRO A 207 5.63 -11.31 -16.79
C PRO A 207 4.60 -10.20 -16.63
N GLY A 208 4.93 -9.01 -17.14
CA GLY A 208 4.12 -7.80 -16.95
C GLY A 208 4.24 -7.19 -15.55
N GLN A 209 5.19 -7.64 -14.72
CA GLN A 209 5.48 -7.02 -13.43
C GLN A 209 6.38 -5.80 -13.63
N PHE A 210 6.03 -4.69 -12.99
CA PHE A 210 6.83 -3.48 -12.97
C PHE A 210 6.92 -2.92 -11.56
N GLU A 211 8.00 -2.21 -11.29
CA GLU A 211 8.20 -1.40 -10.08
C GLU A 211 8.29 0.07 -10.48
N VAL A 212 7.67 0.96 -9.70
CA VAL A 212 7.93 2.40 -9.75
C VAL A 212 8.38 2.87 -8.36
N ASN A 213 9.54 3.51 -8.33
CA ASN A 213 10.12 4.08 -7.11
C ASN A 213 9.64 5.50 -6.89
N LEU A 214 9.14 5.78 -5.68
CA LEU A 214 8.82 7.13 -5.23
C LEU A 214 9.97 7.65 -4.38
N LEU A 215 10.48 8.86 -4.69
CA LEU A 215 11.59 9.46 -3.97
C LEU A 215 11.23 9.78 -2.51
N HIS A 216 12.26 9.92 -1.69
CA HIS A 216 12.12 10.16 -0.26
C HIS A 216 11.46 11.51 0.02
N ARG A 217 10.42 11.51 0.85
CA ARG A 217 9.74 12.72 1.35
C ARG A 217 9.85 12.84 2.86
N ALA A 218 10.21 14.03 3.33
CA ALA A 218 10.15 14.43 4.74
C ALA A 218 8.71 14.82 5.16
N ASP A 219 7.73 14.07 4.67
CA ASP A 219 6.32 14.17 4.97
C ASP A 219 5.71 12.79 4.69
N ALA A 220 5.56 11.99 5.75
CA ALA A 220 5.05 10.62 5.61
C ALA A 220 3.60 10.58 5.13
N LEU A 221 2.80 11.62 5.42
CA LEU A 221 1.42 11.70 4.95
C LEU A 221 1.38 11.93 3.43
N ALA A 222 2.20 12.86 2.95
CA ALA A 222 2.34 13.10 1.52
C ALA A 222 2.94 11.89 0.78
N ALA A 223 3.86 11.15 1.38
CA ALA A 223 4.37 9.90 0.81
C ALA A 223 3.29 8.82 0.65
N ALA A 224 2.36 8.72 1.61
CA ALA A 224 1.20 7.83 1.50
C ALA A 224 0.20 8.29 0.42
N ASP A 225 -0.04 9.61 0.33
CA ASP A 225 -0.85 10.21 -0.75
C ASP A 225 -0.26 9.87 -2.12
N ASP A 226 1.05 10.07 -2.31
CA ASP A 226 1.77 9.80 -3.56
C ASP A 226 1.64 8.32 -3.96
N CYS A 227 1.83 7.40 -3.01
CA CYS A 227 1.70 5.97 -3.26
C CYS A 227 0.27 5.59 -3.67
N LEU A 228 -0.75 6.16 -3.00
CA LEU A 228 -2.14 5.92 -3.36
C LEU A 228 -2.48 6.44 -4.76
N TYR A 229 -2.02 7.65 -5.10
CA TYR A 229 -2.20 8.22 -6.42
C TYR A 229 -1.45 7.44 -7.49
N LEU A 230 -0.23 6.95 -7.22
CA LEU A 230 0.50 6.07 -8.12
C LEU A 230 -0.31 4.81 -8.49
N LYS A 231 -0.93 4.15 -7.49
CA LYS A 231 -1.82 3.00 -7.74
C LYS A 231 -2.98 3.36 -8.66
N ARG A 232 -3.62 4.52 -8.42
CA ARG A 232 -4.75 5.00 -9.24
C ARG A 232 -4.32 5.31 -10.66
N ILE A 233 -3.20 6.02 -10.86
CA ILE A 233 -2.75 6.38 -12.21
C ILE A 233 -2.23 5.18 -13.01
N ALA A 234 -1.65 4.16 -12.35
CA ALA A 234 -1.27 2.91 -13.00
C ALA A 234 -2.48 2.20 -13.60
N GLU A 235 -3.59 2.13 -12.85
CA GLU A 235 -4.86 1.60 -13.37
C GLU A 235 -5.45 2.45 -14.49
N GLN A 236 -5.45 3.78 -14.35
CA GLN A 236 -6.01 4.66 -15.39
C GLN A 236 -5.17 4.65 -16.68
N ALA A 237 -3.85 4.57 -16.55
CA ALA A 237 -2.95 4.37 -17.69
C ALA A 237 -3.23 3.02 -18.35
N ALA A 238 -3.36 1.93 -17.59
CA ALA A 238 -3.61 0.61 -18.15
C ALA A 238 -4.93 0.56 -18.95
N ARG A 239 -6.00 1.15 -18.40
CA ARG A 239 -7.31 1.25 -19.08
C ARG A 239 -7.23 1.95 -20.44
N ARG A 240 -6.44 3.01 -20.55
CA ARG A 240 -6.24 3.74 -21.82
C ARG A 240 -5.65 2.86 -22.92
N HIS A 241 -4.92 1.81 -22.55
CA HIS A 241 -4.29 0.87 -23.47
C HIS A 241 -5.03 -0.47 -23.57
N GLY A 242 -6.25 -0.58 -23.04
CA GLY A 242 -7.01 -1.84 -23.04
C GLY A 242 -6.40 -2.93 -22.14
N LEU A 243 -5.59 -2.52 -21.17
CA LEU A 243 -4.92 -3.39 -20.20
C LEU A 243 -5.55 -3.23 -18.81
N LYS A 244 -5.09 -4.05 -17.86
CA LYS A 244 -5.47 -3.97 -16.45
C LYS A 244 -4.22 -3.84 -15.59
N SER A 245 -4.17 -2.85 -14.71
CA SER A 245 -3.13 -2.80 -13.66
C SER A 245 -3.69 -3.39 -12.37
N THR A 246 -2.85 -4.10 -11.63
CA THR A 246 -3.23 -4.72 -10.36
C THR A 246 -2.10 -4.70 -9.33
N CYS A 247 -2.43 -4.27 -8.12
CA CYS A 247 -1.58 -4.37 -6.93
C CYS A 247 -1.92 -5.61 -6.09
N MET A 248 -2.68 -6.56 -6.64
CA MET A 248 -2.95 -7.85 -5.97
C MET A 248 -1.63 -8.50 -5.56
N ALA A 249 -1.51 -8.92 -4.30
CA ALA A 249 -0.27 -9.44 -3.74
C ALA A 249 0.31 -10.63 -4.52
N LYS A 250 -0.53 -11.54 -5.00
CA LYS A 250 -0.12 -12.75 -5.72
C LYS A 250 -1.11 -13.05 -6.85
N PRO A 251 -0.98 -12.41 -8.02
CA PRO A 251 -1.88 -12.61 -9.15
C PRO A 251 -1.63 -13.95 -9.87
N TYR A 252 -0.39 -14.44 -9.84
CA TYR A 252 0.02 -15.71 -10.45
C TYR A 252 0.65 -16.64 -9.41
N SER A 253 0.23 -17.91 -9.39
CA SER A 253 0.79 -18.90 -8.46
C SER A 253 2.30 -19.11 -8.65
N GLU A 254 2.73 -19.21 -9.91
CA GLU A 254 4.10 -19.61 -10.30
C GLU A 254 5.10 -18.44 -10.41
N HIS A 255 4.65 -17.18 -10.30
CA HIS A 255 5.50 -15.99 -10.44
C HIS A 255 5.62 -15.20 -9.13
N ALA A 256 6.58 -14.28 -9.05
CA ALA A 256 6.77 -13.43 -7.87
C ALA A 256 5.48 -12.66 -7.51
N GLY A 257 5.28 -12.40 -6.21
CA GLY A 257 4.20 -11.51 -5.77
C GLY A 257 4.60 -10.05 -5.92
N SER A 258 3.65 -9.13 -5.75
CA SER A 258 3.91 -7.68 -5.75
C SER A 258 4.18 -7.17 -4.33
N GLY A 259 5.36 -6.59 -4.12
CA GLY A 259 5.76 -5.91 -2.89
C GLY A 259 5.41 -4.42 -2.86
N LEU A 260 5.36 -3.88 -1.64
CA LEU A 260 5.40 -2.45 -1.37
C LEU A 260 6.50 -2.20 -0.35
N HIS A 261 7.75 -2.10 -0.82
CA HIS A 261 8.87 -1.87 0.09
C HIS A 261 8.83 -0.42 0.58
N VAL A 262 9.21 -0.22 1.83
CA VAL A 262 9.21 1.11 2.45
C VAL A 262 10.60 1.40 2.98
N HIS A 263 11.23 2.43 2.44
CA HIS A 263 12.43 3.01 3.01
C HIS A 263 12.06 4.06 4.03
N ALA A 264 12.67 4.01 5.22
CA ALA A 264 12.42 4.99 6.27
C ALA A 264 13.70 5.42 6.98
N SER A 265 13.82 6.73 7.18
CA SER A 265 14.81 7.37 8.04
C SER A 265 14.13 8.44 8.90
N ILE A 266 14.87 9.08 9.81
CA ILE A 266 14.33 10.11 10.69
C ILE A 266 15.32 11.28 10.73
N ILE A 267 14.83 12.50 10.55
CA ILE A 267 15.64 13.72 10.68
C ILE A 267 15.24 14.51 11.93
N ASP A 268 16.19 15.22 12.52
CA ASP A 268 15.96 16.20 13.59
C ASP A 268 15.53 17.58 13.04
N GLY A 269 15.22 18.52 13.93
CA GLY A 269 14.88 19.90 13.55
C GLY A 269 15.99 20.69 12.83
N GLN A 270 17.21 20.14 12.71
CA GLN A 270 18.31 20.71 11.90
C GLN A 270 18.45 20.00 10.55
N GLY A 271 17.56 19.06 10.22
CA GLY A 271 17.60 18.26 9.01
C GLY A 271 18.65 17.15 9.02
N ARG A 272 19.23 16.82 10.19
CA ARG A 272 20.26 15.77 10.29
C ARG A 272 19.59 14.43 10.52
N ASN A 273 20.00 13.42 9.75
CA ASN A 273 19.53 12.05 9.93
C ASN A 273 20.04 11.48 11.27
N ILE A 274 19.13 11.15 12.19
CA ILE A 274 19.48 10.66 13.52
C ILE A 274 19.89 9.17 13.51
N LEU A 275 19.58 8.45 12.42
CA LEU A 275 19.96 7.04 12.23
C LEU A 275 21.40 6.88 11.71
N ASP A 276 22.06 7.97 11.35
CA ASP A 276 23.44 8.00 10.87
C ASP A 276 24.41 7.47 11.94
N ALA A 277 25.14 6.40 11.62
CA ALA A 277 26.16 5.83 12.49
C ALA A 277 27.43 6.69 12.59
N LYS A 278 27.62 7.66 11.69
CA LYS A 278 28.79 8.55 11.57
C LYS A 278 30.12 7.77 11.53
N GLY A 279 30.13 6.64 10.80
CA GLY A 279 31.27 5.73 10.72
C GLY A 279 31.47 4.85 11.96
N GLY A 280 30.62 4.98 12.98
CA GLY A 280 30.61 4.17 14.19
C GLY A 280 29.62 3.00 14.14
N GLU A 281 29.24 2.51 15.31
CA GLU A 281 28.19 1.51 15.45
C GLU A 281 26.80 2.15 15.26
N PRO A 282 25.93 1.60 14.40
CA PRO A 282 24.59 2.13 14.11
C PRO A 282 23.58 1.85 15.25
N LYS A 283 23.84 2.31 16.48
CA LYS A 283 23.03 1.96 17.67
C LYS A 283 21.55 2.29 17.52
N LEU A 284 21.22 3.52 17.11
CA LEU A 284 19.82 3.93 16.98
C LEU A 284 19.13 3.21 15.81
N LEU A 285 19.83 3.06 14.69
CA LEU A 285 19.36 2.31 13.52
C LEU A 285 19.10 0.84 13.86
N LYS A 286 19.95 0.20 14.67
CA LYS A 286 19.72 -1.15 15.22
C LYS A 286 18.51 -1.18 16.15
N SER A 287 18.36 -0.19 17.04
CA SER A 287 17.23 -0.12 17.97
C SER A 287 15.88 0.02 17.24
N VAL A 288 15.78 0.90 16.24
CA VAL A 288 14.56 1.00 15.41
C VAL A 288 14.32 -0.25 14.57
N THR A 289 15.38 -0.92 14.11
CA THR A 289 15.27 -2.23 13.43
C THR A 289 14.69 -3.28 14.38
N ALA A 290 15.14 -3.31 15.63
CA ALA A 290 14.62 -4.23 16.65
C ALA A 290 13.15 -3.94 16.99
N GLY A 291 12.79 -2.67 17.13
CA GLY A 291 11.40 -2.23 17.31
C GLY A 291 10.50 -2.75 16.19
N LEU A 292 10.91 -2.58 14.93
CA LEU A 292 10.21 -3.11 13.76
C LEU A 292 10.05 -4.63 13.81
N LEU A 293 11.13 -5.38 14.11
CA LEU A 293 11.09 -6.84 14.20
C LEU A 293 10.14 -7.32 15.31
N ASN A 294 10.16 -6.67 16.48
CA ASN A 294 9.31 -7.01 17.62
C ASN A 294 7.82 -6.81 17.32
N THR A 295 7.48 -5.76 16.57
CA THR A 295 6.08 -5.43 16.26
C THR A 295 5.56 -6.09 14.98
N MET A 296 6.44 -6.68 14.17
CA MET A 296 6.12 -7.10 12.80
C MET A 296 5.01 -8.15 12.72
N ARG A 297 5.05 -9.13 13.63
CA ARG A 297 4.05 -10.22 13.66
C ARG A 297 2.68 -9.70 14.08
N GLU A 298 2.63 -8.76 15.00
CA GLU A 298 1.40 -8.11 15.44
C GLU A 298 0.79 -7.24 14.34
N ALA A 299 1.64 -6.57 13.54
CA ALA A 299 1.24 -5.74 12.42
C ALA A 299 1.09 -6.48 11.09
N GLN A 300 1.30 -7.80 11.04
CA GLN A 300 1.29 -8.55 9.79
C GLN A 300 0.00 -8.37 8.98
N LEU A 301 -1.15 -8.28 9.67
CA LEU A 301 -2.44 -8.06 9.02
C LEU A 301 -2.52 -6.72 8.26
N ILE A 302 -1.76 -5.71 8.66
CA ILE A 302 -1.66 -4.44 7.93
C ILE A 302 -0.78 -4.60 6.68
N PHE A 303 0.31 -5.36 6.79
CA PHE A 303 1.25 -5.63 5.70
C PHE A 303 0.69 -6.59 4.63
N ALA A 304 -0.25 -7.44 5.03
CA ALA A 304 -0.89 -8.48 4.24
C ALA A 304 -2.40 -8.53 4.59
N PRO A 305 -3.20 -7.60 4.04
CA PRO A 305 -4.57 -7.35 4.48
C PRO A 305 -5.62 -8.34 3.97
N PHE A 306 -5.27 -9.21 3.01
CA PHE A 306 -6.22 -10.09 2.34
C PHE A 306 -5.75 -11.55 2.31
N ALA A 307 -6.67 -12.48 2.12
CA ALA A 307 -6.34 -13.91 1.98
C ALA A 307 -5.30 -14.18 0.86
N ASN A 308 -5.36 -13.43 -0.24
CA ASN A 308 -4.38 -13.54 -1.32
C ASN A 308 -2.97 -13.12 -0.89
N SER A 309 -2.84 -12.17 0.03
CA SER A 309 -1.56 -11.67 0.54
C SER A 309 -0.70 -12.79 1.13
N TYR A 310 -1.32 -13.75 1.82
CA TYR A 310 -0.63 -14.86 2.47
C TYR A 310 -0.08 -15.91 1.50
N ARG A 311 -0.47 -15.86 0.22
CA ARG A 311 0.17 -16.65 -0.84
C ARG A 311 1.59 -16.18 -1.16
N ARG A 312 1.99 -14.98 -0.70
CA ARG A 312 3.37 -14.52 -0.75
C ARG A 312 4.27 -15.21 0.29
N PHE A 313 3.75 -15.59 1.46
CA PHE A 313 4.56 -16.15 2.56
C PHE A 313 4.73 -17.67 2.44
N GLN A 314 5.42 -18.12 1.38
CA GLN A 314 5.73 -19.54 1.16
C GLN A 314 7.25 -19.79 1.28
N PRO A 315 7.69 -20.99 1.70
CA PRO A 315 9.09 -21.37 1.67
C PRO A 315 9.69 -21.15 0.27
N GLY A 316 10.84 -20.49 0.18
CA GLY A 316 11.52 -20.20 -1.09
C GLY A 316 10.87 -19.09 -1.95
N SER A 317 9.88 -18.38 -1.42
CA SER A 317 9.34 -17.18 -2.07
C SER A 317 10.29 -15.98 -1.92
N PHE A 318 10.12 -14.97 -2.78
CA PHE A 318 10.85 -13.70 -2.68
C PHE A 318 10.41 -12.81 -1.51
N ALA A 319 9.27 -13.13 -0.86
CA ALA A 319 8.78 -12.37 0.27
C ALA A 319 9.41 -12.91 1.57
N PRO A 320 9.96 -12.05 2.45
CA PRO A 320 10.51 -12.49 3.72
C PRO A 320 9.44 -13.13 4.62
N VAL A 321 9.77 -14.27 5.23
CA VAL A 321 8.91 -14.98 6.21
C VAL A 321 9.55 -15.02 7.59
N ASP A 322 10.88 -15.08 7.64
CA ASP A 322 11.65 -14.99 8.87
C ASP A 322 11.80 -13.52 9.30
N LEU A 323 11.58 -13.24 10.58
CA LEU A 323 11.75 -11.92 11.17
C LEU A 323 13.23 -11.67 11.45
N THR A 324 13.98 -11.43 10.39
CA THR A 324 15.42 -11.15 10.44
C THR A 324 15.76 -9.82 9.79
N TRP A 325 16.97 -9.36 10.05
CA TRP A 325 17.54 -8.16 9.46
C TRP A 325 18.94 -8.42 8.86
N GLY A 326 19.36 -7.56 7.93
CA GLY A 326 20.68 -7.67 7.31
C GLY A 326 21.12 -6.44 6.53
N SER A 327 22.42 -6.16 6.52
CA SER A 327 23.01 -5.07 5.75
C SER A 327 23.07 -5.45 4.27
N GLY A 328 22.40 -4.68 3.42
CA GLY A 328 22.34 -4.93 1.98
C GLY A 328 21.64 -6.24 1.57
N HIS A 329 21.05 -6.99 2.51
CA HIS A 329 20.52 -8.33 2.25
C HIS A 329 19.04 -8.30 1.86
N ARG A 330 18.69 -8.49 0.58
CA ARG A 330 17.29 -8.42 0.09
C ARG A 330 16.38 -9.57 0.56
N GLY A 331 16.95 -10.63 1.15
CA GLY A 331 16.19 -11.77 1.68
C GLY A 331 15.67 -11.60 3.12
N THR A 332 15.98 -10.48 3.80
CA THR A 332 15.54 -10.24 5.18
C THR A 332 14.27 -9.41 5.24
N ALA A 333 13.54 -9.49 6.35
CA ALA A 333 12.32 -8.72 6.56
C ALA A 333 12.62 -7.22 6.68
N ILE A 334 13.69 -6.87 7.40
CA ILE A 334 14.27 -5.54 7.42
C ILE A 334 15.64 -5.57 6.74
N ARG A 335 15.82 -4.79 5.69
CA ARG A 335 17.13 -4.56 5.08
C ARG A 335 17.67 -3.22 5.56
N ILE A 336 18.99 -3.13 5.79
CA ILE A 336 19.68 -1.85 5.99
C ILE A 336 20.47 -1.58 4.70
N PRO A 337 19.97 -0.72 3.79
CA PRO A 337 20.68 -0.43 2.54
C PRO A 337 21.96 0.36 2.77
N ASP A 338 21.91 1.29 3.72
CA ASP A 338 23.04 2.13 4.15
C ASP A 338 22.89 2.44 5.64
N LYS A 339 24.02 2.58 6.33
CA LYS A 339 24.10 2.89 7.76
C LYS A 339 24.77 4.23 8.07
N ASP A 340 25.38 4.86 7.06
CA ASP A 340 26.24 6.03 7.22
C ASP A 340 25.67 7.25 6.48
N GLY A 341 25.88 8.42 7.07
CA GLY A 341 25.52 9.72 6.51
C GLY A 341 24.01 9.93 6.31
N PRO A 342 23.63 10.85 5.40
CA PRO A 342 22.22 11.17 5.16
C PRO A 342 21.43 9.99 4.59
N ALA A 343 22.09 8.98 4.01
CA ALA A 343 21.47 7.80 3.40
C ALA A 343 21.08 6.71 4.41
N ALA A 344 21.52 6.81 5.67
CA ALA A 344 21.26 5.81 6.71
C ALA A 344 19.77 5.55 6.90
N ARG A 345 19.31 4.33 6.65
CA ARG A 345 17.87 4.01 6.64
C ARG A 345 17.60 2.52 6.80
N ILE A 346 16.36 2.21 7.17
CA ILE A 346 15.83 0.86 7.03
C ILE A 346 15.07 0.73 5.71
N GLU A 347 14.84 -0.51 5.29
CA GLU A 347 13.94 -0.92 4.23
C GLU A 347 13.07 -2.06 4.75
N HIS A 348 11.78 -1.81 4.90
CA HIS A 348 10.79 -2.82 5.29
C HIS A 348 10.26 -3.53 4.05
N ARG A 349 10.46 -4.86 3.97
CA ARG A 349 10.25 -5.64 2.73
C ARG A 349 9.05 -6.59 2.78
N VAL A 350 8.32 -6.63 3.89
CA VAL A 350 7.25 -7.62 4.10
C VAL A 350 5.95 -7.25 3.39
N ALA A 351 5.62 -5.96 3.29
CA ALA A 351 4.31 -5.52 2.82
C ALA A 351 4.05 -5.88 1.36
N GLY A 352 2.79 -6.22 1.06
CA GLY A 352 2.30 -6.40 -0.30
C GLY A 352 1.85 -5.09 -0.91
N ALA A 353 1.83 -5.02 -2.24
CA ALA A 353 1.29 -3.88 -2.99
C ALA A 353 -0.20 -3.61 -2.71
N ASP A 354 -0.92 -4.60 -2.18
CA ASP A 354 -2.32 -4.54 -1.76
C ASP A 354 -2.52 -3.87 -0.39
N ALA A 355 -1.46 -3.57 0.34
CA ALA A 355 -1.55 -2.85 1.61
C ALA A 355 -2.05 -1.41 1.44
N ASN A 356 -2.85 -0.95 2.41
CA ASN A 356 -3.23 0.46 2.53
C ASN A 356 -1.99 1.29 2.91
N PRO A 357 -1.53 2.26 2.08
CA PRO A 357 -0.30 2.99 2.33
C PRO A 357 -0.28 3.72 3.67
N TYR A 358 -1.41 4.28 4.13
CA TYR A 358 -1.46 5.04 5.38
C TYR A 358 -1.31 4.13 6.60
N LEU A 359 -2.06 3.02 6.61
CA LEU A 359 -1.96 2.04 7.70
C LEU A 359 -0.59 1.38 7.72
N LEU A 360 -0.04 1.07 6.53
CA LEU A 360 1.30 0.53 6.38
C LEU A 360 2.36 1.44 7.01
N LEU A 361 2.35 2.73 6.67
CA LEU A 361 3.29 3.68 7.25
C LEU A 361 3.03 3.89 8.75
N ALA A 362 1.78 3.89 9.20
CA ALA A 362 1.46 3.98 10.62
C ALA A 362 2.05 2.80 11.42
N ALA A 363 1.95 1.57 10.90
CA ALA A 363 2.54 0.38 11.52
C ALA A 363 4.08 0.44 11.54
N ILE A 364 4.71 0.81 10.42
CA ILE A 364 6.18 0.89 10.33
C ILE A 364 6.73 1.98 11.26
N LEU A 365 6.16 3.18 11.19
CA LEU A 365 6.58 4.29 12.04
C LEU A 365 6.25 4.01 13.51
N GLY A 366 5.15 3.33 13.81
CA GLY A 366 4.86 2.82 15.15
C GLY A 366 5.93 1.88 15.68
N GLY A 367 6.38 0.90 14.89
CA GLY A 367 7.46 -0.01 15.26
C GLY A 367 8.81 0.70 15.42
N MET A 368 9.08 1.72 14.60
CA MET A 368 10.26 2.56 14.77
C MET A 368 10.19 3.38 16.06
N LEU A 369 9.01 3.91 16.46
CA LEU A 369 8.83 4.57 17.77
C LEU A 369 9.16 3.62 18.92
N THR A 370 8.75 2.35 18.86
CA THR A 370 9.12 1.33 19.86
C THR A 370 10.64 1.22 20.02
N GLY A 371 11.39 1.28 18.91
CA GLY A 371 12.85 1.29 18.96
C GLY A 371 13.46 2.63 19.38
N LEU A 372 12.80 3.77 19.16
CA LEU A 372 13.24 5.07 19.67
C LEU A 372 13.03 5.18 21.19
N ASP A 373 12.01 4.51 21.72
CA ASP A 373 11.65 4.52 23.15
C ASP A 373 12.55 3.60 24.00
N GLY A 374 13.38 2.78 23.37
CA GLY A 374 14.28 1.85 24.04
C GLY A 374 15.69 1.81 23.44
N GLU A 375 16.52 0.96 24.02
CA GLU A 375 17.82 0.55 23.48
C GLU A 375 17.74 -0.93 23.13
N LEU A 376 17.03 -1.23 22.05
CA LEU A 376 16.68 -2.59 21.66
C LEU A 376 17.78 -3.21 20.78
N ASP A 377 17.99 -4.52 20.93
CA ASP A 377 18.91 -5.30 20.11
C ASP A 377 18.11 -6.10 19.06
N PRO A 378 18.34 -5.92 17.75
CA PRO A 378 17.64 -6.68 16.71
C PRO A 378 18.13 -8.13 16.61
N GLY A 379 19.11 -8.51 17.43
CA GLY A 379 19.72 -9.83 17.42
C GLY A 379 20.75 -9.98 16.30
N GLU A 380 21.14 -11.22 16.05
CA GLU A 380 22.17 -11.54 15.08
C GLU A 380 21.78 -11.13 13.65
N GLU A 381 22.72 -10.52 12.93
CA GLU A 381 22.56 -10.14 11.55
C GLU A 381 22.51 -11.36 10.62
N THR A 382 21.58 -11.35 9.66
CA THR A 382 21.58 -12.31 8.56
C THR A 382 22.57 -11.89 7.48
N THR A 383 23.48 -12.79 7.13
CA THR A 383 24.50 -12.61 6.08
C THR A 383 24.34 -13.69 5.01
N PRO A 384 24.95 -13.53 3.82
CA PRO A 384 24.90 -14.56 2.78
C PRO A 384 25.43 -15.93 3.23
N SER A 385 26.30 -15.97 4.24
CA SER A 385 26.89 -17.19 4.80
C SER A 385 26.20 -17.71 6.06
N HIS A 386 25.31 -16.93 6.69
CA HIS A 386 24.73 -17.27 7.98
C HIS A 386 23.33 -16.71 8.14
N ILE A 387 22.38 -17.59 8.46
CA ILE A 387 21.01 -17.24 8.80
C ILE A 387 20.80 -17.63 10.27
N PRO A 388 20.41 -16.68 11.14
CA PRO A 388 20.14 -16.98 12.54
C PRO A 388 19.10 -18.09 12.69
N VAL A 389 19.34 -19.00 13.63
CA VAL A 389 18.44 -20.13 13.92
C VAL A 389 17.33 -19.71 14.90
N ASN A 390 16.19 -20.40 14.86
CA ASN A 390 15.05 -20.16 15.77
C ASN A 390 14.48 -18.74 15.75
N THR A 391 14.55 -18.07 14.59
CA THR A 391 13.97 -16.75 14.39
C THR A 391 12.46 -16.81 14.47
N ALA A 392 11.85 -15.75 15.02
CA ALA A 392 10.42 -15.58 14.94
C ALA A 392 9.99 -15.50 13.47
N ARG A 393 8.79 -15.99 13.18
CA ARG A 393 8.24 -16.06 11.82
C ARG A 393 6.91 -15.37 11.72
N LEU A 394 6.64 -14.82 10.56
CA LEU A 394 5.31 -14.46 10.10
C LEU A 394 4.45 -15.72 9.95
N THR A 395 3.13 -15.57 10.08
CA THR A 395 2.18 -16.64 9.77
C THR A 395 1.93 -16.71 8.26
N HIS A 396 1.59 -17.89 7.75
CA HIS A 396 1.14 -18.11 6.37
C HIS A 396 -0.40 -18.21 6.28
N ASP A 397 -1.09 -18.02 7.41
CA ASP A 397 -2.53 -18.15 7.54
C ASP A 397 -3.17 -16.79 7.88
N PHE A 398 -4.17 -16.41 7.08
CA PHE A 398 -4.87 -15.13 7.20
C PHE A 398 -5.59 -15.00 8.54
N LEU A 399 -6.35 -16.02 8.95
CA LEU A 399 -7.13 -15.97 10.18
C LEU A 399 -6.23 -15.85 11.42
N SER A 400 -5.11 -16.57 11.44
CA SER A 400 -4.12 -16.49 12.52
C SER A 400 -3.54 -15.08 12.67
N ALA A 401 -3.27 -14.38 11.56
CA ALA A 401 -2.82 -12.98 11.62
C ALA A 401 -3.92 -12.06 12.15
N VAL A 402 -5.19 -12.32 11.79
CA VAL A 402 -6.34 -11.59 12.35
C VAL A 402 -6.43 -11.76 13.87
N GLU A 403 -6.33 -12.98 14.39
CA GLU A 403 -6.47 -13.22 15.83
C GLU A 403 -5.29 -12.63 16.64
N ILE A 404 -4.08 -12.61 16.07
CA ILE A 404 -2.94 -11.91 16.66
C ILE A 404 -3.20 -10.40 16.68
N PHE A 405 -3.61 -9.81 15.56
CA PHE A 405 -3.89 -8.38 15.45
C PHE A 405 -4.95 -7.92 16.47
N ARG A 406 -6.03 -8.69 16.64
CA ARG A 406 -7.16 -8.36 17.53
C ARG A 406 -6.80 -8.29 19.03
N THR A 407 -5.69 -8.91 19.42
CA THR A 407 -5.26 -8.99 20.83
C THR A 407 -3.96 -8.21 21.11
N SER A 408 -3.40 -7.56 20.09
CA SER A 408 -2.13 -6.85 20.16
C SER A 408 -2.22 -5.53 20.94
N PRO A 409 -1.44 -5.35 22.02
CA PRO A 409 -1.31 -4.04 22.68
C PRO A 409 -0.64 -2.99 21.79
N PHE A 410 0.31 -3.40 20.94
CA PHE A 410 0.97 -2.51 19.99
C PHE A 410 -0.02 -1.89 19.00
N ILE A 411 -0.89 -2.72 18.42
CA ILE A 411 -1.93 -2.25 17.51
C ILE A 411 -2.93 -1.33 18.23
N ALA A 412 -3.32 -1.68 19.46
CA ALA A 412 -4.21 -0.83 20.27
C ALA A 412 -3.61 0.57 20.53
N ASP A 413 -2.30 0.67 20.76
CA ASP A 413 -1.60 1.94 20.96
C ASP A 413 -1.48 2.76 19.68
N ILE A 414 -1.01 2.15 18.59
CA ILE A 414 -0.71 2.87 17.35
C ILE A 414 -1.97 3.24 16.56
N PHE A 415 -2.95 2.33 16.50
CA PHE A 415 -4.18 2.53 15.71
C PHE A 415 -5.38 2.95 16.56
N GLY A 416 -5.29 2.79 17.89
CA GLY A 416 -6.41 2.97 18.80
C GLY A 416 -7.27 1.70 18.94
N ALA A 417 -7.69 1.40 20.16
CA ALA A 417 -8.47 0.20 20.47
C ALA A 417 -9.79 0.08 19.68
N ARG A 418 -10.43 1.22 19.37
CA ARG A 418 -11.67 1.25 18.55
C ARG A 418 -11.40 0.81 17.12
N TYR A 419 -10.31 1.29 16.51
CA TYR A 419 -9.94 0.90 15.15
C TYR A 419 -9.46 -0.56 15.10
N GLN A 420 -8.68 -0.99 16.09
CA GLN A 420 -8.26 -2.38 16.23
C GLN A 420 -9.46 -3.33 16.23
N ALA A 421 -10.49 -3.04 17.04
CA ALA A 421 -11.71 -3.83 17.09
C ALA A 421 -12.41 -3.85 15.72
N LEU A 422 -12.68 -2.67 15.14
CA LEU A 422 -13.35 -2.54 13.85
C LEU A 422 -12.62 -3.30 12.73
N TYR A 423 -11.34 -2.99 12.52
CA TYR A 423 -10.55 -3.58 11.44
C TYR A 423 -10.36 -5.07 11.67
N GLY A 424 -10.05 -5.49 12.91
CA GLY A 424 -9.87 -6.89 13.27
C GLY A 424 -11.14 -7.72 13.07
N ASP A 425 -12.30 -7.23 13.49
CA ASP A 425 -13.57 -7.95 13.33
C ASP A 425 -14.02 -7.99 11.86
N THR A 426 -13.80 -6.91 11.11
CA THR A 426 -14.04 -6.86 9.66
C THR A 426 -13.16 -7.88 8.91
N LYS A 427 -11.85 -7.89 9.18
CA LYS A 427 -10.94 -8.88 8.57
C LYS A 427 -11.22 -10.30 9.03
N ARG A 428 -11.76 -10.50 10.23
CA ARG A 428 -12.23 -11.80 10.68
C ARG A 428 -13.44 -12.29 9.88
N LYS A 429 -14.43 -11.41 9.60
CA LYS A 429 -15.57 -11.71 8.71
C LYS A 429 -15.05 -12.13 7.32
N GLU A 430 -14.13 -11.37 6.74
CA GLU A 430 -13.52 -11.68 5.44
C GLU A 430 -12.77 -13.03 5.46
N ALA A 431 -11.96 -13.30 6.49
CA ALA A 431 -11.22 -14.54 6.64
C ALA A 431 -12.14 -15.76 6.75
N LEU A 432 -13.22 -15.65 7.53
CA LEU A 432 -14.22 -16.71 7.66
C LEU A 432 -14.99 -16.95 6.37
N ALA A 433 -15.31 -15.89 5.61
CA ALA A 433 -15.92 -16.03 4.29
C ALA A 433 -14.98 -16.77 3.32
N HIS A 434 -13.69 -16.43 3.30
CA HIS A 434 -12.69 -17.14 2.50
C HIS A 434 -12.60 -18.62 2.87
N LEU A 435 -12.49 -18.95 4.16
CA LEU A 435 -12.36 -20.34 4.63
C LEU A 435 -13.57 -21.22 4.33
N ARG A 436 -14.77 -20.63 4.26
CA ARG A 436 -16.01 -21.35 3.92
C ARG A 436 -16.22 -21.53 2.42
N THR A 437 -15.44 -20.82 1.59
CA THR A 437 -15.56 -20.86 0.14
C THR A 437 -14.88 -22.10 -0.42
N VAL A 438 -15.63 -22.96 -1.10
CA VAL A 438 -15.10 -24.13 -1.83
C VAL A 438 -14.61 -23.68 -3.20
N SER A 439 -13.33 -23.88 -3.49
CA SER A 439 -12.70 -23.42 -4.72
C SER A 439 -12.67 -24.49 -5.83
N ASP A 440 -12.38 -24.09 -7.06
CA ASP A 440 -12.11 -25.01 -8.17
C ASP A 440 -10.93 -25.95 -7.90
N PHE A 441 -10.00 -25.58 -7.01
CA PHE A 441 -8.94 -26.48 -6.58
C PHE A 441 -9.52 -27.61 -5.74
N ASP A 442 -10.43 -27.32 -4.82
CA ASP A 442 -11.07 -28.31 -3.96
C ASP A 442 -11.90 -29.30 -4.79
N TYR A 443 -12.70 -28.78 -5.73
CA TYR A 443 -13.50 -29.63 -6.62
C TYR A 443 -12.60 -30.54 -7.47
N ARG A 444 -11.55 -30.02 -8.11
CA ARG A 444 -10.65 -30.85 -8.93
C ARG A 444 -9.87 -31.88 -8.11
N THR A 445 -9.57 -31.59 -6.85
CA THR A 445 -8.72 -32.44 -6.01
C THR A 445 -9.53 -33.53 -5.30
N TYR A 446 -10.65 -33.16 -4.68
CA TYR A 446 -11.36 -34.00 -3.72
C TYR A 446 -12.64 -34.62 -4.28
N LEU A 447 -13.39 -33.92 -5.16
CA LEU A 447 -14.65 -34.43 -5.70
C LEU A 447 -14.52 -35.81 -6.40
N PRO A 448 -13.42 -36.11 -7.15
CA PRO A 448 -13.26 -37.41 -7.78
C PRO A 448 -12.82 -38.54 -6.83
N ARG A 449 -12.56 -38.24 -5.55
CA ARG A 449 -12.09 -39.23 -4.56
C ARG A 449 -13.30 -39.86 -3.87
N LEU A 450 -13.27 -41.18 -3.70
CA LEU A 450 -14.25 -41.95 -2.94
C LEU A 450 -13.84 -42.06 -1.47
#